data_AF-A0AAW4L1B3-F1
#
_entry.id   AF-A0AAW4L1B3-F1
#
_cell.length_a   1.000
_cell.length_b   1.000
_cell.length_c   1.000
_cell.angle_alpha   90.00
_cell.angle_beta   90.00
_cell.angle_gamma   90.00
#
_symmetry.space_group_name_H-M   'P 1'
#
loop_
_entity.id
_entity.type
_entity.pdbx_description
1 polymer ?
#
loop_
_entity_poly.entity_id
_entity_poly.type
_entity_poly.pdbx_seq_one_letter_code
_entity_poly.pdbx_strand_id
1 'polypeptide(L)'
;PKSMPGQRSSFGLIDWPYVEGLRLDEAMNPLAILAVGMYGRELPNQNGAPLRLVVPWKYGFKSVKSIVRISLVSEQPKTTWQSIAADEYGF
;
A
#
# COMPACT_ATOMS: atom_id res chain seq x y z
N PRO A 1 0.22 15.11 -9.75
CA PRO A 1 -1.25 15.32 -9.81
C PRO A 1 -1.65 16.56 -8.99
N LYS A 2 -2.81 17.21 -9.24
CA LYS A 2 -3.24 18.37 -8.44
C LYS A 2 -3.48 18.00 -6.97
N SER A 3 -3.96 16.78 -6.72
CA SER A 3 -4.28 16.25 -5.38
C SER A 3 -3.14 15.47 -4.72
N MET A 4 -2.02 15.25 -5.41
CA MET A 4 -0.86 14.50 -4.90
C MET A 4 0.45 15.22 -5.27
N PRO A 5 0.76 16.36 -4.62
CA PRO A 5 1.94 17.16 -4.95
C PRO A 5 3.26 16.42 -4.70
N GLY A 6 3.31 15.53 -3.70
CA GLY A 6 4.50 14.73 -3.37
C GLY A 6 5.00 13.84 -4.51
N GLN A 7 4.15 13.47 -5.46
CA GLN A 7 4.54 12.71 -6.65
C GLN A 7 5.34 13.53 -7.68
N ARG A 8 5.35 14.86 -7.54
CA ARG A 8 6.08 15.79 -8.43
C ARG A 8 7.31 16.39 -7.75
N SER A 9 7.59 16.02 -6.51
CA SER A 9 8.70 16.59 -5.76
C SER A 9 10.02 16.06 -6.29
N SER A 10 10.92 16.95 -6.70
CA SER A 10 12.30 16.59 -7.05
C SER A 10 13.10 16.03 -5.87
N PHE A 11 12.61 16.22 -4.64
CA PHE A 11 13.17 15.65 -3.41
C PHE A 11 12.40 14.40 -2.94
N GLY A 12 11.55 13.82 -3.80
CA GLY A 12 10.78 12.62 -3.48
C GLY A 12 11.68 11.38 -3.40
N LEU A 13 11.63 10.66 -2.27
CA LEU A 13 12.35 9.40 -2.08
C LEU A 13 11.69 8.21 -2.78
N ILE A 14 10.40 8.32 -3.09
CA ILE A 14 9.59 7.25 -3.66
C ILE A 14 9.52 7.43 -5.17
N ASP A 15 9.87 6.39 -5.91
CA ASP A 15 9.50 6.24 -7.32
C ASP A 15 8.01 5.87 -7.39
N TRP A 16 7.18 6.82 -7.83
CA TRP A 16 5.73 6.69 -7.83
C TRP A 16 5.25 5.98 -9.10
N PRO A 17 4.14 5.21 -9.04
CA PRO A 17 3.21 5.06 -7.92
C PRO A 17 3.71 4.11 -6.81
N TYR A 18 3.10 4.22 -5.63
CA TYR A 18 3.37 3.29 -4.53
C TYR A 18 2.83 1.90 -4.86
N VAL A 19 3.66 0.87 -4.71
CA VAL A 19 3.36 -0.54 -5.04
C VAL A 19 3.70 -1.41 -3.85
N GLU A 20 2.79 -2.34 -3.55
CA GLU A 20 2.96 -3.34 -2.49
C GLU A 20 2.47 -4.71 -2.94
N GLY A 21 2.89 -5.74 -2.22
CA GLY A 21 2.54 -7.13 -2.48
C GLY A 21 2.41 -7.95 -1.20
N LEU A 22 1.62 -9.01 -1.28
CA LEU A 22 1.51 -10.05 -0.27
C LEU A 22 1.66 -11.41 -0.94
N ARG A 23 2.12 -12.42 -0.20
CA ARG A 23 1.96 -13.80 -0.66
C ARG A 23 0.46 -14.14 -0.72
N LEU A 24 0.08 -15.09 -1.57
CA LEU A 24 -1.34 -15.41 -1.77
C LEU A 24 -2.00 -15.91 -0.48
N ASP A 25 -1.29 -16.68 0.34
CA ASP A 25 -1.79 -17.15 1.65
C ASP A 25 -2.02 -16.00 2.65
N GLU A 26 -1.13 -15.00 2.66
CA GLU A 26 -1.29 -13.78 3.46
C GLU A 26 -2.46 -12.93 2.98
N ALA A 27 -2.62 -12.78 1.66
CA ALA A 27 -3.73 -12.04 1.06
C ALA A 27 -5.09 -12.70 1.31
N MET A 28 -5.11 -14.04 1.42
CA MET A 28 -6.30 -14.83 1.72
C MET A 28 -6.54 -15.04 3.21
N ASN A 29 -5.65 -14.54 4.08
CA ASN A 29 -5.82 -14.62 5.52
C ASN A 29 -7.04 -13.78 5.95
N PRO A 30 -7.91 -14.29 6.84
CA PRO A 30 -9.13 -13.58 7.26
C PRO A 30 -8.87 -12.24 7.96
N LEU A 31 -7.65 -11.98 8.43
CA LEU A 31 -7.27 -10.71 9.05
C LEU A 31 -6.80 -9.65 8.04
N ALA A 32 -6.50 -10.02 6.78
CA ALA A 32 -6.20 -9.07 5.72
C ALA A 32 -7.51 -8.52 5.15
N ILE A 33 -7.75 -7.22 5.33
CA ILE A 33 -9.01 -6.60 4.94
C ILE A 33 -8.81 -5.44 3.97
N LEU A 34 -9.78 -5.30 3.06
CA LEU A 34 -9.96 -4.09 2.28
C LEU A 34 -10.91 -3.15 3.04
N ALA A 35 -10.34 -2.09 3.58
CA ALA A 35 -11.07 -1.07 4.31
C ALA A 35 -11.59 0.01 3.35
N VAL A 36 -12.86 0.37 3.53
CA VAL A 36 -13.54 1.51 2.85
C VAL A 36 -14.00 2.58 3.84
N GLY A 37 -13.94 2.29 5.15
CA GLY A 37 -14.36 3.20 6.22
C GLY A 37 -13.54 3.07 7.49
N MET A 38 -13.65 4.07 8.36
CA MET A 38 -13.12 4.05 9.73
C MET A 38 -14.03 4.85 10.66
N TYR A 39 -14.16 4.41 11.92
CA TYR A 39 -15.03 5.03 12.93
C TYR A 39 -16.49 5.25 12.45
N GLY A 40 -17.04 4.27 11.71
CA GLY A 40 -18.42 4.33 11.21
C GLY A 40 -18.66 5.31 10.05
N ARG A 41 -17.60 5.84 9.43
CA ARG A 41 -17.68 6.77 8.29
C ARG A 41 -16.79 6.29 7.15
N GLU A 42 -17.00 6.85 5.95
CA GLU A 42 -16.10 6.65 4.82
C GLU A 42 -14.66 7.05 5.17
N LEU A 43 -13.68 6.38 4.55
CA LEU A 43 -12.27 6.70 4.75
C LEU A 43 -11.99 8.15 4.35
N PRO A 44 -11.30 8.93 5.20
CA PRO A 44 -10.75 10.20 4.77
C PRO A 44 -9.61 10.03 3.74
N ASN A 45 -9.40 11.02 2.87
CA ASN A 45 -8.35 10.98 1.83
C ASN A 45 -6.95 10.71 2.40
N GLN A 46 -6.59 11.29 3.55
CA GLN A 46 -5.31 11.09 4.22
C GLN A 46 -5.10 9.64 4.70
N ASN A 47 -6.19 8.91 4.93
CA ASN A 47 -6.19 7.51 5.34
C ASN A 47 -6.18 6.54 4.16
N GLY A 48 -6.23 7.03 2.91
CA GLY A 48 -6.12 6.22 1.70
C GLY A 48 -7.46 5.87 1.06
N ALA A 49 -8.45 6.75 1.17
CA ALA A 49 -9.72 6.62 0.47
C ALA A 49 -9.53 6.42 -1.07
N PRO A 50 -10.52 5.82 -1.75
CA PRO A 50 -11.73 5.18 -1.21
C PRO A 50 -11.49 3.75 -0.70
N LEU A 51 -10.35 3.16 -1.03
CA LEU A 51 -10.03 1.76 -0.79
C LEU A 51 -8.59 1.60 -0.32
N ARG A 52 -8.41 0.93 0.82
CA ARG A 52 -7.11 0.67 1.43
C ARG A 52 -6.99 -0.79 1.88
N LEU A 53 -5.79 -1.35 1.75
CA LEU A 53 -5.43 -2.62 2.39
C LEU A 53 -5.03 -2.38 3.85
N VAL A 54 -5.47 -3.26 4.75
CA VAL A 54 -5.05 -3.31 6.16
C VAL A 54 -4.57 -4.73 6.47
N VAL A 55 -3.32 -4.83 6.92
CA VAL A 55 -2.67 -6.10 7.31
C VAL A 55 -2.18 -5.96 8.77
N PRO A 56 -3.00 -6.33 9.76
CA PRO A 56 -2.79 -5.92 11.15
C PRO A 56 -1.55 -6.52 11.83
N TRP A 57 -0.96 -7.59 11.28
CA TRP A 57 0.25 -8.22 11.82
C TRP A 57 1.56 -7.76 11.15
N LYS A 58 1.47 -6.89 10.13
CA LYS A 58 2.65 -6.33 9.43
C LYS A 58 2.79 -4.85 9.73
N TYR A 59 4.00 -4.32 9.50
CA TYR A 59 4.26 -2.89 9.58
C TYR A 59 3.39 -2.08 8.60
N GLY A 60 3.10 -0.83 8.97
CA GLY A 60 2.11 0.00 8.30
C GLY A 60 2.37 0.25 6.80
N PHE A 61 3.63 0.15 6.35
CA PHE A 61 3.98 0.31 4.94
C PHE A 61 3.37 -0.77 4.05
N LYS A 62 3.12 -1.98 4.57
CA LYS A 62 2.44 -3.05 3.84
C LYS A 62 0.96 -2.75 3.58
N SER A 63 0.36 -1.85 4.35
CA SER A 63 -1.06 -1.47 4.26
C SER A 63 -1.25 -0.32 3.27
N VAL A 64 -1.19 -0.65 1.96
CA VAL A 64 -1.23 0.30 0.83
C VAL A 64 -2.52 1.11 0.76
N LYS A 65 -2.39 2.41 0.45
CA LYS A 65 -3.46 3.40 0.39
C LYS A 65 -3.96 3.61 -1.05
N SER A 66 -5.22 3.99 -1.20
CA SER A 66 -5.81 4.45 -2.47
C SER A 66 -5.56 3.48 -3.62
N ILE A 67 -5.92 2.22 -3.40
CA ILE A 67 -5.68 1.13 -4.35
C ILE A 67 -6.48 1.38 -5.63
N VAL A 68 -5.78 1.38 -6.77
CA VAL A 68 -6.37 1.51 -8.11
C VAL A 68 -6.30 0.22 -8.93
N ARG A 69 -5.42 -0.71 -8.57
CA ARG A 69 -5.22 -1.98 -9.27
C ARG A 69 -4.76 -3.06 -8.30
N ILE A 70 -5.34 -4.24 -8.42
CA ILE A 70 -4.90 -5.48 -7.78
C ILE A 70 -4.58 -6.46 -8.91
N SER A 71 -3.39 -7.07 -8.88
CA SER A 71 -2.97 -8.07 -9.87
C SER A 71 -2.51 -9.33 -9.16
N LEU A 72 -3.02 -10.48 -9.58
CA LEU A 72 -2.46 -11.77 -9.20
C LEU A 72 -1.29 -12.08 -10.13
N VAL A 73 -0.11 -12.33 -9.56
CA VAL A 73 1.13 -12.55 -10.29
C VAL A 73 1.78 -13.85 -9.83
N SER A 74 2.58 -14.48 -10.71
CA SER A 74 3.25 -15.74 -10.41
C SER A 74 4.51 -15.58 -9.55
N GLU A 75 5.17 -14.42 -9.66
CA GLU A 75 6.45 -14.13 -8.99
C GLU A 75 6.28 -13.01 -7.96
N GLN A 76 7.14 -12.99 -6.93
CA GLN A 76 7.14 -11.94 -5.91
C GLN A 76 7.40 -10.56 -6.57
N PRO A 77 6.47 -9.59 -6.45
CA PRO A 77 6.70 -8.25 -6.96
C PRO A 77 7.68 -7.47 -6.06
N LYS A 78 8.41 -6.51 -6.65
CA LYS A 78 9.16 -5.53 -5.86
C LYS A 78 8.19 -4.56 -5.18
N THR A 79 8.44 -4.23 -3.91
CA THR A 79 7.64 -3.28 -3.14
C THR A 79 8.36 -1.94 -3.02
N THR A 80 7.62 -0.85 -2.77
CA THR A 80 8.19 0.51 -2.75
C THR A 80 9.30 0.67 -1.72
N TRP A 81 9.08 0.28 -0.46
CA TRP A 81 10.11 0.46 0.58
C TRP A 81 11.30 -0.47 0.41
N GLN A 82 11.07 -1.72 0.01
CA GLN A 82 12.14 -2.66 -0.31
C GLN A 82 13.01 -2.14 -1.47
N SER A 83 12.41 -1.45 -2.45
CA SER A 83 13.15 -0.88 -3.59
C SER A 83 14.02 0.32 -3.21
N ILE A 84 13.68 1.01 -2.11
CA ILE A 84 14.40 2.19 -1.61
C ILE A 84 15.55 1.76 -0.68
N ALA A 85 15.30 0.84 0.25
CA ALA A 85 16.27 0.38 1.23
C ALA A 85 16.01 -1.10 1.59
N ALA A 86 16.53 -2.01 0.76
CA ALA A 86 16.28 -3.45 0.89
C ALA A 86 16.89 -4.09 2.16
N ASP A 87 17.89 -3.44 2.73
CA ASP A 87 18.54 -3.80 3.99
C ASP A 87 17.72 -3.41 5.23
N GLU A 88 16.79 -2.47 5.09
CA GLU A 88 15.87 -2.04 6.16
C GLU A 88 14.46 -2.64 6.01
N TYR A 89 13.97 -2.73 4.77
CA TYR A 89 12.59 -3.12 4.48
C TYR A 89 12.53 -4.39 3.63
N GLY A 90 12.13 -5.49 4.27
CA GLY A 90 11.83 -6.74 3.59
C GLY A 90 10.49 -6.74 2.86
N PHE A 91 10.19 -7.89 2.25
CA PHE A 91 8.86 -8.17 1.69
C PHE A 91 7.82 -8.43 2.78
#